data_AF-A0A7J4QPJ2-F1
#
_entry.id   AF-A0A7J4QPJ2-F1
#
_cell.length_a   1.000
_cell.length_b   1.000
_cell.length_c   1.000
_cell.angle_alpha   90.00
_cell.angle_beta   90.00
_cell.angle_gamma   90.00
#
_symmetry.space_group_name_H-M   'P 1'
#
loop_
_entity.id
_entity.type
_entity.pdbx_description
1 polymer ?
#
loop_
_entity_poly.entity_id
_entity_poly.type
_entity_poly.pdbx_seq_one_letter_code
_entity_poly.pdbx_strand_id
1 'polypeptide(L)'
;MKVNVLDITNTISQTELDAGRLPDVFEISVSNGKKVDLPAAFETELRTDLIKLAVASSRANRRQAYGSRPHVGKRAPMAGMKHSV
;
A
#
# COMPACT_ATOMS: atom_id res chain seq x y z
N MET A 1 8.94 -3.23 26.32
CA MET A 1 8.41 -2.05 27.08
C MET A 1 6.89 -2.14 27.27
N LYS A 2 6.27 -1.68 28.37
CA LYS A 2 4.78 -1.60 28.48
C LYS A 2 4.25 -0.29 27.90
N VAL A 3 3.21 -0.37 27.07
CA VAL A 3 2.64 0.78 26.38
C VAL A 3 1.17 0.96 26.77
N ASN A 4 0.75 2.22 26.87
CA ASN A 4 -0.65 2.59 27.13
C ASN A 4 -1.45 2.38 25.85
N VAL A 5 -2.55 1.63 25.95
CA VAL A 5 -3.51 1.47 24.86
C VAL A 5 -4.69 2.41 25.10
N LEU A 6 -5.23 2.98 24.04
CA LEU A 6 -6.44 3.79 24.07
C LEU A 6 -7.60 2.97 23.53
N ASP A 7 -8.68 2.88 24.29
CA ASP A 7 -9.93 2.26 23.86
C ASP A 7 -10.82 3.36 23.26
N ILE A 8 -11.09 3.25 21.97
CA ILE A 8 -11.89 4.22 21.20
C ILE A 8 -13.24 3.59 20.90
N THR A 9 -14.31 4.18 21.43
CA THR A 9 -15.68 3.75 21.19
C THR A 9 -16.42 4.80 20.38
N ASN A 10 -16.97 4.39 19.25
CA ASN A 10 -17.81 5.22 18.39
C ASN A 10 -19.28 4.83 18.59
N THR A 11 -20.04 5.74 19.19
CA THR A 11 -21.49 5.60 19.36
C THR A 11 -22.18 6.35 18.23
N ILE A 12 -22.86 5.61 17.37
CA ILE A 12 -23.64 6.16 16.27
C ILE A 12 -25.11 6.13 16.72
N SER A 13 -25.70 7.31 16.85
CA SER A 13 -27.12 7.45 17.18
C SER A 13 -27.87 8.05 16.01
N GLN A 14 -29.05 7.51 15.76
CA GLN A 14 -29.91 7.94 14.68
C GLN A 14 -31.29 8.21 15.20
N THR A 15 -31.75 9.44 15.00
CA THR A 15 -33.07 9.88 15.41
C THR A 15 -33.99 9.82 14.20
N GLU A 16 -35.18 9.24 14.38
CA GLU A 16 -36.24 9.24 13.38
C GLU A 16 -37.40 10.10 13.91
N LEU A 17 -37.89 11.01 13.06
CA LEU A 17 -39.07 11.81 13.33
C LEU A 17 -40.17 11.44 12.35
N ASP A 18 -41.40 11.87 12.63
CA ASP A 18 -42.57 11.63 11.79
C ASP A 18 -42.40 12.12 10.33
N ALA A 19 -41.47 13.06 10.11
CA ALA A 19 -41.09 13.60 8.81
C ALA A 19 -39.91 12.87 8.11
N GLY A 20 -39.35 11.82 8.71
CA GLY A 20 -38.25 11.02 8.17
C GLY A 20 -37.00 10.92 9.07
N ARG A 21 -35.98 10.20 8.60
CA ARG A 21 -34.71 9.99 9.31
C ARG A 21 -33.85 11.26 9.33
N LEU A 22 -33.39 11.62 10.52
CA LEU A 22 -32.40 12.67 10.72
C LEU A 22 -30.98 12.15 10.42
N PRO A 23 -30.01 13.06 10.20
CA PRO A 23 -28.60 12.70 10.05
C PRO A 23 -28.09 11.95 11.29
N ASP A 24 -27.19 11.00 11.04
CA ASP A 24 -26.53 10.23 12.09
C ASP A 24 -25.64 11.16 12.93
N VAL A 25 -25.75 11.04 14.25
CA VAL A 25 -24.89 11.73 15.20
C VAL A 25 -23.82 10.74 15.66
N PHE A 26 -22.56 11.12 15.42
CA PHE A 26 -21.38 10.35 15.82
C PHE A 26 -20.80 10.94 17.10
N GLU A 27 -20.81 10.16 18.17
CA GLU A 27 -20.13 10.49 19.41
C GLU A 27 -18.91 9.58 19.57
N ILE A 28 -17.73 10.19 19.66
CA ILE A 28 -16.48 9.46 19.84
C ILE A 28 -15.99 9.68 21.26
N SER A 29 -15.92 8.60 22.03
CA SER A 29 -15.35 8.59 23.37
C SER A 29 -14.01 7.85 23.36
N VAL A 30 -13.04 8.42 24.08
CA VAL A 30 -11.69 7.87 24.21
C VAL A 30 -11.45 7.61 25.68
N SER A 31 -11.09 6.38 26.01
CA SER A 31 -10.74 5.97 27.37
C SER A 31 -9.38 5.27 27.40
N ASN A 32 -8.75 5.26 28.56
CA ASN A 32 -7.50 4.53 28.73
C ASN A 32 -7.79 3.03 28.87
N GLY A 33 -7.28 2.25 27.93
CA GLY A 33 -7.34 0.81 27.96
C GLY A 33 -6.27 0.19 28.87
N LYS A 34 -6.24 -1.14 28.89
CA LYS A 34 -5.22 -1.89 29.63
C LYS A 34 -3.86 -1.72 28.98
N LYS A 35 -2.81 -1.62 29.81
CA LYS A 35 -1.42 -1.60 29.31
C LYS A 35 -1.08 -2.95 28.68
N VAL A 36 -0.46 -2.92 27.51
CA VAL A 36 -0.03 -4.11 26.76
C VAL A 36 1.48 -4.08 26.58
N ASP A 37 2.09 -5.26 26.54
CA ASP A 37 3.50 -5.41 26.27
C ASP A 37 3.80 -5.12 24.78
N LEU A 38 4.76 -4.24 24.54
CA LEU A 38 5.21 -3.90 23.19
C LEU A 38 5.88 -5.12 22.54
N PRO A 39 5.46 -5.55 21.35
CA PRO A 39 6.10 -6.66 20.65
C PRO A 39 7.57 -6.37 20.34
N ALA A 40 8.39 -7.43 20.35
CA ALA A 40 9.83 -7.34 20.08
C ALA A 40 10.18 -6.70 18.72
N ALA A 41 9.29 -6.76 17.74
CA ALA A 41 9.48 -6.13 16.43
C ALA A 41 9.74 -4.62 16.50
N PHE A 42 9.17 -3.92 17.49
CA PHE A 42 9.34 -2.48 17.67
C PHE A 42 10.66 -2.09 18.34
N GLU A 43 11.38 -3.06 18.92
CA GLU A 43 12.69 -2.84 19.54
C GLU A 43 13.85 -3.13 18.55
N THR A 44 13.52 -3.52 17.31
CA THR A 44 14.52 -3.81 16.27
C THR A 44 15.19 -2.54 15.75
N GLU A 45 16.46 -2.67 15.34
CA GLU A 45 17.23 -1.56 14.79
C GLU A 45 16.64 -1.07 13.45
N LEU A 46 16.51 0.25 13.31
CA LEU A 46 16.01 0.88 12.09
C LEU A 46 17.11 0.98 11.02
N ARG A 47 17.12 0.02 10.10
CA ARG A 47 18.05 -0.02 8.95
C ARG A 47 17.46 0.58 7.68
N THR A 48 17.53 1.91 7.56
CA THR A 48 16.92 2.65 6.44
C THR A 48 17.53 2.33 5.07
N ASP A 49 18.79 1.91 5.03
CA ASP A 49 19.52 1.43 3.85
C ASP A 49 18.84 0.17 3.27
N LEU A 50 18.66 -0.86 4.10
CA LEU A 50 18.05 -2.13 3.69
C LEU A 50 16.60 -1.95 3.29
N ILE A 51 15.84 -1.14 4.04
CA ILE A 51 14.44 -0.86 3.73
C ILE A 51 14.31 -0.22 2.33
N LYS A 52 15.16 0.76 2.01
CA LYS A 52 15.15 1.41 0.68
C LYS A 52 15.45 0.42 -0.44
N LEU A 53 16.46 -0.44 -0.26
CA LEU A 53 16.83 -1.46 -1.25
C LEU A 53 15.70 -2.48 -1.46
N ALA A 54 15.12 -3.02 -0.38
CA ALA A 54 14.03 -3.98 -0.45
C ALA A 54 12.77 -3.41 -1.12
N VAL A 55 12.43 -2.16 -0.81
CA VAL A 55 11.29 -1.47 -1.42
C VAL A 55 11.54 -1.19 -2.91
N ALA A 56 12.75 -0.79 -3.29
CA ALA A 56 13.10 -0.53 -4.69
C ALA A 56 13.03 -1.81 -5.53
N SER A 57 13.57 -2.93 -5.04
CA SER A 57 13.53 -4.22 -5.73
C SER A 57 12.11 -4.76 -5.85
N SER A 58 11.32 -4.71 -4.77
CA SER A 58 9.91 -5.12 -4.79
C SER A 58 9.08 -4.30 -5.79
N ARG A 59 9.30 -2.96 -5.86
CA ARG A 59 8.63 -2.12 -6.87
C ARG A 59 9.06 -2.46 -8.28
N ALA A 60 10.34 -2.71 -8.53
CA ALA A 60 10.85 -3.07 -9.86
C ALA A 60 10.20 -4.35 -10.39
N ASN A 61 10.01 -5.36 -9.53
CA ASN A 61 9.40 -6.64 -9.89
C ASN A 61 7.93 -6.54 -10.32
N ARG A 62 7.23 -5.47 -9.94
CA ARG A 62 5.81 -5.24 -10.32
C ARG A 62 5.66 -4.54 -11.67
N ARG A 63 6.76 -4.14 -12.32
CA ARG A 63 6.70 -3.44 -13.61
C ARG A 63 6.42 -4.43 -14.73
N GLN A 64 5.53 -4.06 -15.64
CA GLN A 64 5.36 -4.77 -16.89
C GLN A 64 6.54 -4.49 -17.82
N ALA A 65 7.01 -5.51 -18.53
CA ALA A 65 8.04 -5.35 -19.54
C ALA A 65 7.50 -4.52 -20.70
N TYR A 66 8.26 -3.51 -21.11
CA TYR A 66 7.98 -2.68 -22.28
C TYR A 66 9.28 -2.54 -23.07
N GLY A 67 9.16 -2.26 -24.37
CA GLY A 67 10.31 -2.11 -25.24
C GLY A 67 9.93 -2.25 -26.70
N SER A 68 10.80 -1.74 -27.58
CA SER A 68 10.64 -1.93 -29.01
C SER A 68 10.93 -3.39 -29.39
N ARG A 69 10.23 -3.89 -30.42
CA ARG A 69 10.50 -5.23 -30.96
C ARG A 69 11.90 -5.23 -31.58
N PRO A 70 12.82 -6.14 -31.18
CA PRO A 70 14.22 -6.14 -31.64
C PRO A 70 14.42 -6.20 -33.16
N HIS A 71 13.42 -6.68 -33.90
CA HIS A 71 13.48 -6.87 -35.35
C HIS A 71 12.80 -5.77 -36.17
N VAL A 72 12.19 -4.74 -35.57
CA VAL A 72 11.43 -3.74 -36.34
C VAL A 72 12.28 -3.02 -37.40
N GLY A 73 13.58 -2.81 -37.14
CA GLY A 73 14.52 -2.25 -38.12
C GLY A 73 15.31 -3.26 -38.96
N LYS A 74 15.07 -4.57 -38.79
CA LYS A 74 15.83 -5.66 -39.44
C LYS A 74 14.99 -6.53 -40.38
N ARG A 75 13.71 -6.19 -40.57
CA ARG A 75 12.75 -6.98 -41.37
C ARG A 75 12.92 -6.79 -42.88
N ALA A 76 13.42 -5.63 -43.29
CA ALA A 76 13.78 -5.39 -44.68
C ALA A 76 15.30 -5.58 -44.82
N PRO A 77 15.78 -6.51 -45.68
CA PRO A 77 17.17 -6.48 -46.10
C PRO A 77 17.46 -5.14 -46.80
N MET A 78 18.69 -4.64 -46.69
CA MET A 78 19.13 -3.55 -47.56
C MET A 78 18.91 -3.96 -49.02
N ALA A 79 18.42 -3.03 -49.84
CA ALA A 79 18.27 -3.25 -51.27
C ALA A 79 19.60 -3.78 -51.86
N GLY A 80 19.58 -4.99 -52.41
CA GLY A 80 20.75 -5.65 -53.00
C GLY A 80 21.32 -6.85 -52.23
N MET A 81 20.88 -7.13 -51.00
CA MET A 81 21.24 -8.37 -50.29
C MET A 81 20.29 -9.51 -50.70
N LYS A 82 20.84 -10.60 -51.27
CA LYS A 82 20.09 -11.82 -51.60
C LYS A 82 19.62 -12.50 -50.30
N HIS A 83 18.35 -12.89 -50.21
CA HIS A 83 17.86 -13.74 -49.13
C HIS A 83 18.62 -15.08 -49.19
N SER A 84 19.39 -15.41 -48.17
CA SER A 84 19.93 -16.77 -48.04
C SER A 84 18.77 -17.70 -47.70
N VAL A 85 18.44 -18.62 -48.62
CA VAL A 85 17.53 -19.75 -48.41
C VAL A 85 18.20 -20.77 -47.50
#